data_AF-A0A843CG62-F1
#
_entry.id   AF-A0A843CG62-F1
#
_cell.length_a   1.000
_cell.length_b   1.000
_cell.length_c   1.000
_cell.angle_alpha   90.00
_cell.angle_beta   90.00
_cell.angle_gamma   90.00
#
_symmetry.space_group_name_H-M   'P 1'
#
loop_
_entity.id
_entity.type
_entity.pdbx_description
1 polymer ?
#
loop_
_entity_poly.entity_id
_entity_poly.type
_entity_poly.pdbx_seq_one_letter_code
_entity_poly.pdbx_strand_id
1 'polypeptide(L)' 'MGLVAGEIPRQVLRLAGVRDCWTRTFGSTSTLTSSALAVFDALTRTYSVVTQGDWVN' A
#
# COMPACT_ATOMS: atom_id res chain seq x y z
N MET A 1 11.45 10.76 3.88
CA MET A 1 12.11 9.44 4.05
C MET A 1 12.08 8.82 2.65
N GLY A 2 11.96 7.52 2.41
CA GLY A 2 11.72 7.03 1.04
C GLY A 2 10.66 5.92 1.01
N LEU A 3 10.30 5.47 -0.20
CA LEU A 3 9.51 4.26 -0.39
C LEU A 3 10.38 3.03 -0.16
N VAL A 4 10.22 2.37 0.99
CA VAL A 4 10.88 1.10 1.33
C VAL A 4 9.93 -0.04 0.97
N ALA A 5 10.03 -0.46 -0.29
CA ALA A 5 9.22 -1.52 -0.87
C ALA A 5 9.99 -2.25 -1.98
N GLY A 6 9.60 -3.49 -2.28
CA GLY A 6 10.08 -4.22 -3.46
C GLY A 6 9.76 -3.47 -4.77
N GLU A 7 10.37 -3.89 -5.88
CA GLU A 7 10.29 -3.16 -7.16
C GLU A 7 8.85 -2.88 -7.62
N ILE A 8 8.03 -3.93 -7.68
CA ILE A 8 6.62 -3.84 -8.10
C ILE A 8 5.78 -2.96 -7.15
N PRO A 9 5.71 -3.24 -5.82
CA PRO A 9 4.94 -2.40 -4.91
C PRO A 9 5.43 -0.95 -4.90
N ARG A 10 6.73 -0.71 -5.02
CA ARG A 10 7.30 0.64 -5.10
C ARG A 10 6.79 1.41 -6.32
N GLN A 11 6.66 0.77 -7.47
CA GLN A 11 6.13 1.41 -8.68
C GLN A 11 4.65 1.78 -8.53
N VAL A 12 3.84 0.87 -7.99
CA VAL A 12 2.42 1.12 -7.71
C VAL A 12 2.24 2.27 -6.72
N LEU A 13 3.01 2.27 -5.62
CA LEU A 13 2.97 3.33 -4.61
C LEU A 13 3.40 4.70 -5.16
N ARG A 14 4.38 4.72 -6.07
CA ARG A 14 4.76 5.95 -6.79
C ARG A 14 3.63 6.48 -7.67
N LEU A 15 2.96 5.59 -8.41
CA LEU A 15 1.82 5.96 -9.26
C LEU A 15 0.64 6.48 -8.42
N ALA A 16 0.45 5.94 -7.22
CA ALA A 16 -0.54 6.44 -6.25
C ALA A 16 -0.15 7.77 -5.58
N GLY A 17 1.05 8.31 -5.86
CA GLY A 17 1.51 9.58 -5.29
C GLY A 17 2.05 9.48 -3.86
N VAL A 18 2.32 8.28 -3.35
CA VAL A 18 2.85 8.08 -2.00
C VAL A 18 4.32 8.49 -1.98
N ARG A 19 4.66 9.44 -1.10
CA ARG A 19 6.03 9.96 -0.95
C ARG A 19 6.89 9.07 -0.04
N ASP A 20 6.27 8.56 1.02
CA ASP A 20 6.93 7.85 2.10
C ASP A 20 6.04 6.70 2.58
N CYS A 21 6.54 5.47 2.52
CA CYS A 21 5.89 4.34 3.18
C CYS A 21 6.88 3.21 3.48
N TRP A 22 6.59 2.50 4.55
CA TRP A 22 7.21 1.23 4.88
C TRP A 22 6.26 0.11 4.52
N THR A 23 6.73 -0.84 3.72
CA THR A 23 5.92 -2.00 3.33
C THR A 23 6.53 -3.27 3.91
N ARG A 24 5.66 -4.21 4.25
CA ARG A 24 6.05 -5.57 4.60
C ARG A 24 5.08 -6.52 3.93
N THR A 25 5.61 -7.39 3.09
CA THR A 25 4.84 -8.37 2.33
C THR A 25 5.07 -9.75 2.92
N PHE A 26 4.01 -10.55 3.03
CA PHE A 26 4.05 -11.92 3.53
C PHE A 26 3.41 -12.86 2.51
N GLY A 27 3.82 -14.14 2.51
CA GLY A 27 3.33 -15.15 1.57
C GLY A 27 4.12 -15.20 0.26
N SER A 28 3.49 -15.73 -0.80
CA SER A 28 4.14 -15.91 -2.11
C SER A 28 4.20 -14.58 -2.87
N THR A 29 5.35 -13.91 -2.80
CA THR A 29 5.63 -12.64 -3.48
C THR A 29 6.24 -12.82 -4.87
N SER A 30 6.44 -14.07 -5.32
CA SER A 30 7.06 -14.38 -6.62
C SER A 30 6.18 -14.01 -7.82
N THR A 31 4.86 -13.90 -7.64
CA THR A 31 3.93 -13.56 -8.73
C THR A 31 3.67 -12.06 -8.77
N LEU A 32 4.06 -11.43 -9.88
CA LEU A 32 3.95 -9.98 -10.09
C LEU A 32 2.52 -9.45 -9.89
N THR A 33 1.53 -10.12 -10.49
CA THR A 33 0.12 -9.72 -10.41
C THR A 33 -0.41 -9.76 -8.98
N SER A 34 -0.09 -10.80 -8.21
CA SER A 34 -0.54 -10.93 -6.82
C SER A 34 0.04 -9.82 -5.93
N SER A 35 1.33 -9.51 -6.10
CA SER A 35 1.99 -8.43 -5.36
C SER A 35 1.40 -7.05 -5.70
N ALA A 36 1.12 -6.77 -6.97
CA ALA A 36 0.51 -5.51 -7.39
C ALA A 36 -0.93 -5.35 -6.86
N LEU A 37 -1.74 -6.42 -6.96
CA LEU A 37 -3.11 -6.42 -6.44
C LEU A 37 -3.15 -6.28 -4.91
N ALA A 38 -2.23 -6.93 -4.19
CA ALA A 38 -2.15 -6.80 -2.73
C ALA A 38 -1.87 -5.35 -2.29
N VAL A 39 -1.05 -4.62 -3.05
CA VAL A 39 -0.77 -3.19 -2.78
C VAL A 39 -2.00 -2.34 -3.08
N PHE A 40 -2.69 -2.62 -4.17
CA PHE A 40 -3.93 -1.93 -4.52
C PHE A 40 -5.03 -2.14 -3.47
N ASP A 41 -5.21 -3.38 -3.01
CA ASP A 41 -6.15 -3.70 -1.92
C ASP A 41 -5.75 -2.98 -0.62
N ALA A 42 -4.45 -2.93 -0.29
CA ALA A 42 -3.96 -2.20 0.87
C ALA A 42 -4.27 -0.69 0.81
N LEU A 43 -4.11 -0.06 -0.36
CA LEU A 43 -4.49 1.35 -0.57
C LEU A 43 -6.01 1.54 -0.47
N THR A 44 -6.81 0.61 -0.97
CA THR A 44 -8.27 0.70 -0.84
C THR A 44 -8.70 0.63 0.62
N ARG A 45 -8.08 -0.27 1.40
CA ARG A 45 -8.35 -0.40 2.84
C ARG A 45 -8.00 0.82 3.67
N THR A 46 -7.13 1.73 3.21
CA THR A 46 -6.85 2.96 3.97
C THR A 46 -8.08 3.84 4.08
N TYR A 47 -9.00 3.80 3.11
CA TYR A 47 -10.27 4.52 3.18
C TYR A 47 -11.28 3.86 4.14
N SER A 48 -11.10 2.58 4.45
CA SER A 48 -11.95 1.87 5.41
C SER A 48 -11.48 2.05 6.86
N VAL A 49 -10.31 2.64 7.08
CA VAL A 49 -9.77 2.91 8.42
C VAL A 49 -10.40 4.20 8.94
N VAL A 50 -11.20 4.09 9.99
CA VAL A 50 -11.82 5.24 10.67
C VAL A 50 -10.80 5.91 11.59
N THR A 51 -10.40 7.12 11.26
CA THR A 51 -9.48 7.92 12.09
C THR A 51 -10.28 8.72 13.11
N GLN A 52 -9.69 9.12 14.26
CA GLN A 52 -10.41 9.86 15.32
C GLN A 52 -11.20 11.09 14.82
N GLY A 53 -10.80 11.70 13.69
CA GLY A 53 -11.55 12.79 13.07
C GLY A 53 -12.88 12.38 12.42
N ASP A 54 -13.02 11.11 12.04
CA ASP A 54 -14.23 10.55 11.43
C ASP A 54 -15.28 10.11 12.47
N TRP A 55 -14.96 10.14 13.77
CA TRP A 55 -15.80 9.61 14.85
C TRP A 55 -16.92 10.59 15.26
N VAL A 56 -16.72 11.87 14.95
CA VAL A 56 -17.65 12.94 15.25
C VAL A 56 -18.45 13.27 14.01
N ASN A 57 -19.48 12.46 13.75
CA ASN A 57 -20.67 12.89 13.01
C ASN A 57 -21.80 13.17 13.99
#